data_AF-A0A0K8PIR5-F1
#
_entry.id   AF-A0A0K8PIR5-F1
#
_cell.length_a   1.000
_cell.length_b   1.000
_cell.length_c   1.000
_cell.angle_alpha   90.00
_cell.angle_beta   90.00
_cell.angle_gamma   90.00
#
_symmetry.space_group_name_H-M   'P 1'
#
loop_
_entity.id
_entity.type
_entity.pdbx_description
1 polymer ?
#
loop_
_entity_poly.entity_id
_entity_poly.type
_entity_poly.pdbx_seq_one_letter_code
_entity_poly.pdbx_strand_id
1 'polypeptide(L)' 'MDAQFSLDGERLAFTPDPVSGETDCPVLYAAPHPVVLDTLKSADDRPHLWETLPTAL' A
#
# COMPACT_ATOMS: atom_id res chain seq x y z
N MET A 1 0.31 11.75 14.23
CA MET A 1 0.62 11.46 12.82
C MET A 1 1.43 12.62 12.30
N ASP A 2 2.61 12.38 11.72
CA ASP A 2 3.47 13.45 11.18
C ASP A 2 3.20 13.65 9.69
N ALA A 3 1.93 13.93 9.35
CA ALA A 3 1.51 14.18 7.98
C ALA A 3 1.53 15.69 7.70
N GLN A 4 2.58 16.16 7.02
CA GLN A 4 2.75 17.55 6.64
C GLN A 4 2.94 17.65 5.13
N PHE A 5 2.22 18.58 4.49
CA PHE A 5 2.48 18.90 3.09
C PHE A 5 3.87 19.50 2.94
N SER A 6 4.64 18.96 2.02
CA SER A 6 5.99 19.43 1.68
C SER A 6 6.07 19.69 0.18
N LEU A 7 6.73 20.78 -0.19
CA LEU A 7 7.06 21.08 -1.59
C LEU A 7 8.34 20.37 -2.04
N ASP A 8 9.15 19.90 -1.10
CA ASP A 8 10.45 19.27 -1.36
C ASP A 8 10.35 17.75 -1.66
N GLY A 9 9.16 17.16 -1.51
CA GLY A 9 8.91 15.75 -1.80
C GLY A 9 7.88 15.10 -0.88
N GLU A 10 7.57 13.83 -1.17
CA GLU A 10 6.68 13.02 -0.34
C GLU A 10 7.28 12.77 1.05
N ARG A 11 6.44 12.84 2.08
CA ARG A 11 6.78 12.48 3.45
C ARG A 11 5.74 11.49 3.97
N LEU A 12 6.20 10.32 4.40
CA LEU A 12 5.36 9.33 5.07
C LEU A 12 4.85 9.88 6.41
N ALA A 13 3.58 9.65 6.72
CA ALA A 13 2.99 10.03 8.00
C ALA A 13 3.53 9.22 9.21
N PHE A 14 4.22 8.10 8.91
CA PHE A 14 4.83 7.18 9.85
C PHE A 14 6.17 6.70 9.30
N THR A 15 7.19 6.66 10.14
CA THR A 15 8.51 6.10 9.79
C THR A 15 8.40 4.57 9.76
N PRO A 16 8.80 3.89 8.66
CA PRO A 16 8.88 2.44 8.62
C PRO A 16 9.77 1.89 9.73
N ASP A 17 9.43 0.74 10.31
CA ASP A 17 10.31 -0.05 11.18
C ASP A 17 11.07 -1.14 10.40
N PRO A 18 12.35 -0.94 10.05
CA PRO A 18 13.12 -1.94 9.30
C PRO A 18 13.37 -3.22 10.09
N VAL A 19 13.33 -3.17 11.43
CA VAL A 19 13.50 -4.38 12.27
C VAL A 19 12.31 -5.31 12.13
N SER A 20 11.11 -4.74 11.90
CA SER A 20 9.89 -5.46 11.56
C SER A 20 9.77 -5.80 10.07
N GLY A 21 10.78 -5.44 9.26
CA GLY A 21 10.80 -5.68 7.82
C GLY A 21 10.01 -4.65 7.00
N GLU A 22 9.61 -3.53 7.59
CA GLU A 22 8.92 -2.47 6.87
C GLU A 22 9.91 -1.68 6.01
N THR A 23 9.47 -1.31 4.81
CA THR A 23 10.22 -0.46 3.90
C THR A 23 9.26 0.47 3.18
N ASP A 24 9.77 1.62 2.75
CA ASP A 24 9.04 2.48 1.85
C ASP A 24 9.00 1.88 0.43
N CYS A 25 7.89 2.11 -0.27
CA CYS A 25 7.61 1.63 -1.63
C CYS A 25 7.32 2.85 -2.54
N PRO A 26 8.35 3.54 -3.06
CA PRO A 26 8.20 4.84 -3.73
C PRO A 26 7.61 4.76 -5.15
N VAL A 27 7.35 3.55 -5.66
CA VAL A 27 6.83 3.36 -7.02
C VAL A 27 5.33 3.65 -7.05
N LEU A 28 4.96 4.72 -7.75
CA LEU A 28 3.56 5.06 -8.00
C LEU A 28 3.10 4.54 -9.37
N TYR A 29 2.07 3.70 -9.36
CA TYR A 29 1.42 3.22 -10.57
C TYR A 29 0.31 4.16 -11.00
N ALA A 30 0.49 4.87 -12.12
CA ALA A 30 -0.55 5.73 -12.69
C ALA A 30 -1.80 4.92 -13.12
N ALA A 31 -1.60 3.66 -13.49
CA ALA A 31 -2.66 2.70 -13.77
C ALA A 31 -2.41 1.42 -12.96
N PRO A 32 -2.99 1.29 -11.76
CA PRO A 32 -2.87 0.07 -10.96
C PRO A 32 -3.59 -1.11 -11.64
N HIS A 33 -3.12 -2.33 -11.37
CA HIS A 33 -3.68 -3.53 -11.99
C HIS A 33 -5.16 -3.73 -11.59
N PRO A 34 -6.09 -3.90 -12.54
CA PRO A 34 -7.52 -3.89 -12.24
C PRO A 34 -7.96 -5.02 -11.31
N VAL A 35 -7.35 -6.21 -11.42
CA VAL A 35 -7.66 -7.34 -10.53
C VAL A 35 -7.27 -7.03 -9.08
N VAL A 36 -6.13 -6.36 -8.86
CA VAL A 36 -5.71 -5.98 -7.49
C VAL A 36 -6.70 -4.98 -6.90
N LEU A 37 -7.13 -3.99 -7.71
CA LEU A 37 -8.12 -3.02 -7.27
C LEU A 37 -9.47 -3.65 -6.95
N ASP A 38 -9.93 -4.59 -7.77
CA ASP A 38 -11.21 -5.27 -7.58
C ASP A 38 -11.22 -6.12 -6.30
N THR A 39 -10.14 -6.88 -6.06
CA THR A 39 -9.97 -7.65 -4.83
C THR A 39 -9.98 -6.74 -3.59
N LEU A 40 -9.22 -5.63 -3.62
CA LEU A 40 -9.17 -4.69 -2.49
C LEU A 40 -10.53 -4.05 -2.18
N LYS A 41 -11.32 -3.74 -3.22
CA LYS A 41 -12.65 -3.13 -3.07
C LYS A 41 -13.71 -4.09 -2.56
N SER A 42 -13.58 -5.37 -2.91
CA SER A 42 -14.57 -6.39 -2.60
C SER A 42 -14.34 -7.06 -1.24
N ALA A 43 -13.16 -6.91 -0.65
CA ALA A 43 -12.85 -7.55 0.62
C ALA A 43 -13.51 -6.84 1.82
N ASP A 44 -14.38 -7.58 2.52
CA ASP A 44 -15.02 -7.11 3.75
C ASP A 44 -14.04 -6.99 4.92
N ASP A 45 -13.03 -7.87 4.96
CA ASP A 45 -12.03 -7.91 6.02
C ASP A 45 -10.66 -8.38 5.54
N ARG A 46 -9.68 -8.27 6.45
CA ARG A 46 -8.28 -8.61 6.18
C ARG A 46 -8.06 -10.11 5.94
N PRO A 47 -8.64 -11.05 6.70
CA PRO A 47 -8.56 -12.48 6.36
C PRO A 47 -9.07 -12.80 4.95
N HIS A 48 -10.24 -12.31 4.57
CA HIS A 48 -10.81 -12.55 3.24
C HIS A 48 -9.95 -11.93 2.12
N LEU A 49 -9.42 -10.73 2.35
CA LEU A 49 -8.45 -10.12 1.44
C LEU A 49 -7.24 -11.01 1.23
N TRP A 50 -6.69 -11.58 2.31
CA TRP A 50 -5.48 -12.41 2.24
C TRP A 50 -5.68 -13.68 1.41
N GLU A 51 -6.87 -14.29 1.49
CA GLU A 51 -7.22 -15.49 0.72
C GLU A 51 -7.43 -15.21 -0.77
N THR A 52 -7.84 -13.99 -1.13
CA THR A 52 -8.26 -13.62 -2.48
C THR A 52 -7.26 -12.76 -3.24
N LEU A 53 -6.20 -12.27 -2.59
CA LEU A 53 -5.16 -11.46 -3.21
C LEU A 53 -4.37 -12.25 -4.26
N PRO A 54 -4.22 -11.74 -5.50
CA PRO A 54 -3.46 -12.44 -6.54
C PRO A 54 -1.98 -12.54 -6.16
N THR A 55 -1.43 -13.73 -6.26
CA THR A 55 0.00 -14.02 -5.99
C THR A 55 0.89 -13.86 -7.23
N ALA A 56 0.29 -13.63 -8.40
CA ALA A 56 0.98 -13.33 -9.66
C ALA A 56 0.15 -12.31 -10.47
N LEU A 57 0.85 -11.43 -11.20
CA LEU A 57 0.28 -10.37 -12.05
C LEU A 57 0.85 -10.47 -13.46
#